data_AF-A0A1Y1Y563-F1
#
_entry.id   AF-A0A1Y1Y563-F1
#
_cell.length_a   1.000
_cell.length_b   1.000
_cell.length_c   1.000
_cell.angle_alpha   90.00
_cell.angle_beta   90.00
_cell.angle_gamma   90.00
#
_symmetry.space_group_name_H-M   'P 1'
#
loop_
_entity.id
_entity.type
_entity.pdbx_description
1 polymer ?
#
loop_
_entity_poly.entity_id
_entity_poly.type
_entity_poly.pdbx_seq_one_letter_code
_entity_poly.pdbx_strand_id
1 'polypeptide(L)'
;MSTTVYSDFRGEGHAATGHWNDPSDIIFKKNLDIKERELEEQAILKHLNDYLSFCKERNANQKRMLDDTEKRLNLLFDKLKNDSLSTALLVQLELMIKAIEEDEFSKAQSIHVDLMTTEFDSEGKWLVGLKRLLDLYQKTKATSE
;
A
#
# COMPACT_ATOMS: atom_id res chain seq x y z
N MET A 1 13.00 -73.52 0.38
CA MET A 1 13.21 -72.67 -0.81
C MET A 1 11.83 -72.23 -1.28
N SER A 2 11.40 -71.02 -0.95
CA SER A 2 10.11 -70.48 -1.40
C SER A 2 10.34 -69.12 -2.03
N THR A 3 9.86 -69.04 -3.26
CA THR A 3 10.10 -68.08 -4.31
C THR A 3 9.42 -66.75 -4.02
N THR A 4 10.16 -65.65 -4.08
CA THR A 4 9.62 -64.29 -3.99
C THR A 4 8.78 -64.00 -5.24
N VAL A 5 7.49 -63.72 -5.04
CA VAL A 5 6.56 -63.31 -6.09
C VAL A 5 6.95 -61.90 -6.55
N TYR A 6 7.43 -61.78 -7.79
CA TYR A 6 7.65 -60.50 -8.45
C TYR A 6 6.29 -59.90 -8.81
N SER A 7 5.88 -58.84 -8.12
CA SER A 7 4.67 -58.07 -8.43
C SER A 7 4.97 -57.08 -9.56
N ASP A 8 4.46 -57.41 -10.74
CA ASP A 8 4.45 -56.59 -11.94
C ASP A 8 3.75 -55.23 -11.69
N PHE A 9 4.41 -54.13 -12.05
CA PHE A 9 3.97 -52.74 -11.83
C PHE A 9 3.28 -52.13 -13.06
N ARG A 10 2.72 -52.96 -13.95
CA ARG A 10 1.99 -52.51 -15.15
C ARG A 10 0.47 -52.61 -15.01
N GLY A 11 -0.05 -52.31 -13.81
CA GLY A 11 -1.49 -52.23 -13.56
C GLY A 11 -2.08 -50.88 -13.99
N GLU A 12 -3.08 -50.92 -14.88
CA GLU A 12 -4.02 -49.81 -15.09
C GLU A 12 -4.68 -49.45 -13.75
N GLY A 13 -4.37 -48.28 -13.21
CA GLY A 13 -5.02 -47.81 -11.98
C GLY A 13 -4.17 -46.95 -11.05
N HIS A 14 -2.85 -46.86 -11.26
CA HIS A 14 -2.00 -46.03 -10.39
C HIS A 14 -2.28 -44.52 -10.51
N ALA A 15 -2.91 -44.07 -11.59
CA ALA A 15 -3.35 -42.68 -11.74
C ALA A 15 -4.68 -42.36 -11.03
N ALA A 16 -5.42 -43.36 -10.52
CA ALA A 16 -6.71 -43.14 -9.84
C ALA A 16 -6.54 -42.59 -8.41
N THR A 17 -5.36 -42.70 -7.82
CA THR A 17 -4.98 -42.03 -6.58
C THR A 17 -4.22 -40.77 -6.94
N GLY A 18 -4.97 -39.76 -7.40
CA GLY A 18 -4.44 -38.44 -7.70
C GLY A 18 -3.81 -37.82 -6.47
N HIS A 19 -2.48 -37.84 -6.37
CA HIS A 19 -1.79 -36.95 -5.46
C HIS A 19 -0.29 -36.86 -5.72
N TRP A 20 0.12 -36.40 -6.89
CA TRP A 20 1.46 -35.83 -7.03
C TRP A 20 1.36 -34.67 -8.03
N ASN A 21 1.50 -33.45 -7.51
CA ASN A 21 1.58 -32.18 -8.23
C ASN A 21 0.29 -31.38 -8.48
N ASP A 22 -0.65 -31.37 -7.54
CA ASP A 22 -1.58 -30.22 -7.43
C ASP A 22 -0.90 -29.18 -6.51
N PRO A 23 -0.40 -28.04 -7.05
CA PRO A 23 0.20 -27.02 -6.21
C PRO A 23 -0.85 -26.51 -5.23
N SER A 24 -0.59 -26.65 -3.93
CA SER A 24 -1.53 -26.26 -2.88
C SER A 24 -2.06 -24.84 -3.11
N ASP A 25 -3.37 -24.63 -2.94
CA ASP A 25 -4.03 -23.31 -2.98
C ASP A 25 -3.34 -22.24 -2.13
N ILE A 26 -2.55 -22.65 -1.13
CA ILE A 26 -1.75 -21.79 -0.27
C ILE A 26 -0.74 -20.97 -1.11
N ILE A 27 -0.14 -21.56 -2.15
CA ILE A 27 0.82 -20.88 -3.04
C ILE A 27 0.09 -19.83 -3.91
N PHE A 28 -1.11 -20.15 -4.39
CA PHE A 28 -1.90 -19.21 -5.18
C PHE A 28 -2.47 -18.07 -4.32
N LYS A 29 -2.98 -18.39 -3.12
CA LYS A 29 -3.46 -17.38 -2.16
C LYS A 29 -2.36 -16.42 -1.72
N LYS A 30 -1.15 -16.92 -1.48
CA LYS A 30 0.00 -16.06 -1.16
C LYS A 30 0.37 -15.13 -2.32
N ASN A 31 0.31 -15.61 -3.57
CA ASN A 31 0.55 -14.76 -4.75
C ASN A 31 -0.56 -13.73 -4.98
N LEU A 32 -1.81 -14.03 -4.58
CA LEU A 32 -2.92 -13.09 -4.63
C LEU A 32 -2.73 -11.97 -3.60
N ASP A 33 -2.38 -12.31 -2.36
CA ASP A 33 -2.15 -11.36 -1.26
C ASP A 33 -1.01 -10.37 -1.60
N ILE A 34 0.07 -10.87 -2.23
CA ILE A 34 1.18 -10.02 -2.72
C ILE A 34 0.71 -9.06 -3.81
N LYS A 35 -0.08 -9.54 -4.78
CA LYS A 35 -0.58 -8.70 -5.88
C LYS A 35 -1.59 -7.65 -5.43
N GLU A 36 -2.46 -8.00 -4.48
CA GLU A 36 -3.43 -7.07 -3.91
C GLU A 36 -2.71 -5.93 -3.17
N ARG A 37 -1.70 -6.28 -2.37
CA ARG A 37 -0.85 -5.30 -1.69
C ARG A 37 -0.12 -4.37 -2.64
N GLU A 38 0.55 -4.90 -3.67
CA GLU A 38 1.23 -4.08 -4.69
C GLU A 38 0.26 -3.12 -5.39
N LEU A 39 -0.98 -3.56 -5.63
CA LEU A 39 -2.02 -2.73 -6.25
C LEU A 39 -2.46 -1.60 -5.31
N GLU A 40 -2.65 -1.88 -4.02
CA GLU A 40 -2.98 -0.89 -2.99
C GLU A 40 -1.89 0.16 -2.85
N GLU A 41 -0.62 -0.25 -2.78
CA GLU A 41 0.52 0.65 -2.70
C GLU A 41 0.62 1.55 -3.93
N GLN A 42 0.41 0.99 -5.13
CA GLN A 42 0.36 1.76 -6.37
C GLN A 42 -0.80 2.74 -6.40
N ALA A 43 -1.96 2.36 -5.88
CA ALA A 43 -3.11 3.25 -5.78
C ALA A 43 -2.79 4.42 -4.83
N ILE A 44 -2.24 4.16 -3.63
CA ILE A 44 -1.85 5.19 -2.66
C ILE A 44 -0.83 6.16 -3.28
N LEU A 45 0.20 5.62 -3.96
CA LEU A 45 1.21 6.42 -4.67
C LEU A 45 0.57 7.37 -5.68
N LYS A 46 -0.38 6.87 -6.48
CA LYS A 46 -1.05 7.67 -7.50
C LYS A 46 -1.85 8.82 -6.88
N HIS A 47 -2.71 8.55 -5.91
CA HIS A 47 -3.55 9.58 -5.28
C HIS A 47 -2.71 10.68 -4.61
N LEU A 48 -1.65 10.31 -3.90
CA LEU A 48 -0.76 11.28 -3.26
C LEU A 48 -0.02 12.17 -4.28
N ASN A 49 0.42 11.60 -5.41
CA ASN A 49 1.03 12.38 -6.48
C ASN A 49 0.04 13.31 -7.17
N ASP A 50 -1.21 12.88 -7.34
CA ASP A 50 -2.28 13.69 -7.91
C ASP A 50 -2.58 14.89 -6.99
N TYR A 51 -2.68 14.68 -5.68
CA TYR A 51 -2.86 15.77 -4.70
C TYR A 51 -1.69 16.75 -4.69
N LEU A 52 -0.46 16.23 -4.79
CA LEU A 52 0.74 17.06 -4.84
C LEU A 52 0.80 17.92 -6.11
N SER A 53 0.47 17.34 -7.26
CA SER A 53 0.40 18.04 -8.54
C SER A 53 -0.70 19.12 -8.52
N PHE A 54 -1.89 18.77 -8.00
CA PHE A 54 -2.99 19.69 -7.81
C PHE A 54 -2.60 20.91 -6.95
N CYS A 55 -1.90 20.67 -5.84
CA CYS A 55 -1.41 21.73 -4.97
C CYS A 55 -0.33 22.59 -5.66
N LYS A 56 0.58 21.98 -6.43
CA LYS A 56 1.65 22.68 -7.15
C LYS A 56 1.13 23.63 -8.22
N GLU A 57 0.13 23.22 -8.99
CA GLU A 57 -0.46 24.03 -10.04
C GLU A 57 -1.14 25.28 -9.49
N ARG A 58 -1.78 25.17 -8.33
CA ARG A 58 -2.61 26.24 -7.74
C ARG A 58 -1.87 27.12 -6.74
N ASN A 59 -0.75 26.67 -6.17
CA ASN A 59 0.00 27.39 -5.13
C ASN A 59 1.41 27.80 -5.60
N ALA A 60 1.50 28.57 -6.68
CA ALA A 60 2.77 29.05 -7.23
C ALA A 60 3.62 29.87 -6.24
N ASN A 61 2.99 30.55 -5.28
CA ASN A 61 3.65 31.36 -4.26
C ASN A 61 4.37 30.53 -3.18
N GLN A 62 4.04 29.24 -3.06
CA GLN A 62 4.58 28.35 -2.03
C GLN A 62 5.49 27.26 -2.60
N LYS A 63 6.08 27.46 -3.79
CA LYS A 63 6.97 26.50 -4.46
C LYS A 63 8.03 25.90 -3.53
N ARG A 64 8.77 26.72 -2.77
CA ARG A 64 9.79 26.21 -1.83
C ARG A 64 9.23 25.25 -0.79
N MET A 65 8.02 25.52 -0.32
CA MET A 65 7.35 24.69 0.68
C MET A 65 6.81 23.39 0.07
N LEU A 66 6.30 23.46 -1.17
CA LEU A 66 5.88 22.30 -1.93
C LEU A 66 7.06 21.39 -2.30
N ASP A 67 8.20 21.96 -2.66
CA ASP A 67 9.43 21.20 -2.98
C ASP A 67 9.98 20.46 -1.73
N ASP A 68 9.93 21.08 -0.54
CA ASP A 68 10.26 20.39 0.73
C ASP A 68 9.26 19.26 1.03
N THR A 69 7.96 19.54 0.83
CA THR A 69 6.89 18.55 1.03
C THR A 69 7.05 17.36 0.09
N GLU A 70 7.35 17.61 -1.18
CA GLU A 70 7.65 16.57 -2.18
C GLU A 70 8.85 15.73 -1.78
N LYS A 71 9.97 16.35 -1.37
CA LYS A 71 11.16 15.61 -0.92
C LYS A 71 10.86 14.69 0.27
N ARG A 72 9.99 15.14 1.18
CA ARG A 72 9.56 14.33 2.32
C ARG A 72 8.66 13.17 1.87
N LEU A 73 7.72 13.43 0.98
CA LEU A 73 6.84 12.39 0.43
C LEU A 73 7.60 11.41 -0.46
N ASN A 74 8.69 11.81 -1.10
CA ASN A 74 9.56 10.88 -1.82
C ASN A 74 10.11 9.78 -0.91
N LEU A 75 10.38 10.07 0.39
CA LEU A 75 10.76 9.03 1.35
C LEU A 75 9.65 8.00 1.55
N LEU A 76 8.39 8.46 1.60
CA LEU A 76 7.23 7.57 1.67
C LEU A 76 7.09 6.78 0.36
N PHE A 77 7.29 7.43 -0.79
CA PHE A 77 7.18 6.80 -2.09
C PHE A 77 8.23 5.70 -2.31
N ASP A 78 9.46 5.95 -1.88
CA ASP A 78 10.52 4.94 -1.89
C ASP A 78 10.20 3.79 -0.95
N LYS A 79 9.58 4.07 0.22
CA LYS A 79 9.17 3.02 1.15
C LYS A 79 8.03 2.14 0.60
N LEU A 80 7.05 2.76 -0.07
CA LEU A 80 5.95 2.07 -0.77
C LEU A 80 6.49 1.19 -1.89
N LYS A 81 7.38 1.70 -2.74
CA LYS A 81 7.97 0.93 -3.85
C LYS A 81 8.82 -0.26 -3.41
N ASN A 82 9.36 -0.20 -2.20
CA ASN A 82 10.21 -1.25 -1.64
C ASN A 82 9.44 -2.18 -0.68
N ASP A 83 8.10 -2.12 -0.63
CA ASP A 83 7.26 -2.96 0.23
C ASP A 83 7.61 -2.87 1.73
N SER A 84 8.25 -1.77 2.13
CA SER A 84 8.87 -1.63 3.46
C SER A 84 7.93 -1.05 4.52
N LEU A 85 6.70 -0.68 4.12
CA LEU A 85 5.69 -0.20 5.04
C LEU A 85 4.96 -1.35 5.72
N SER A 86 4.60 -1.12 6.97
CA SER A 86 3.73 -2.04 7.69
C SER A 86 2.33 -2.00 7.11
N THR A 87 1.65 -3.15 7.09
CA THR A 87 0.26 -3.24 6.61
C THR A 87 -0.67 -2.32 7.42
N ALA A 88 -0.40 -2.12 8.71
CA ALA A 88 -1.15 -1.17 9.53
C ALA A 88 -1.05 0.27 9.00
N LEU A 89 0.15 0.71 8.58
CA LEU A 89 0.36 2.04 7.99
C LEU A 89 -0.33 2.17 6.63
N LEU A 90 -0.29 1.13 5.80
CA LEU A 90 -0.98 1.12 4.50
C LEU A 90 -2.48 1.31 4.67
N VAL A 91 -3.11 0.57 5.59
CA VAL A 91 -4.55 0.70 5.89
C VAL A 91 -4.87 2.12 6.38
N GLN A 92 -4.05 2.70 7.26
CA GLN A 92 -4.28 4.07 7.74
C GLN A 92 -4.14 5.12 6.63
N LEU A 93 -3.18 4.94 5.71
CA LEU A 93 -3.03 5.82 4.54
C LEU A 93 -4.23 5.70 3.60
N GLU A 94 -4.72 4.49 3.36
CA GLU A 94 -5.91 4.26 2.53
C GLU A 94 -7.15 4.90 3.16
N LEU A 95 -7.36 4.73 4.47
CA LEU A 95 -8.44 5.38 5.22
C LEU A 95 -8.34 6.91 5.15
N MET A 96 -7.12 7.45 5.22
CA MET A 96 -6.89 8.89 5.07
C MET A 96 -7.26 9.37 3.67
N ILE A 97 -6.86 8.66 2.61
CA ILE A 97 -7.21 9.00 1.23
C ILE A 97 -8.73 8.98 1.04
N LYS A 98 -9.40 7.92 1.50
CA LYS A 98 -10.88 7.82 1.45
C LYS A 98 -11.54 9.00 2.15
N ALA A 99 -11.06 9.39 3.34
CA ALA A 99 -11.59 10.55 4.05
C ALA A 99 -11.37 11.88 3.31
N ILE A 100 -10.26 12.03 2.56
CA ILE A 100 -10.00 13.20 1.72
C ILE A 100 -10.95 13.24 0.51
N GLU A 101 -11.24 12.08 -0.08
CA GLU A 101 -12.20 11.95 -1.19
C GLU A 101 -13.64 12.28 -0.76
N GLU A 102 -14.03 11.89 0.45
CA GLU A 102 -15.35 12.18 1.05
C GLU A 102 -15.47 13.61 1.62
N ASP A 103 -14.46 14.48 1.46
CA ASP A 103 -14.42 15.82 2.06
C ASP A 103 -14.39 15.86 3.60
N GLU A 104 -14.11 14.72 4.23
CA GLU A 104 -14.00 14.56 5.68
C GLU A 104 -12.58 14.89 6.18
N PHE A 105 -12.10 16.12 5.96
CA PHE A 105 -10.75 16.54 6.36
C PHE A 105 -10.47 16.39 7.86
N SER A 106 -11.48 16.57 8.72
CA SER A 106 -11.35 16.38 10.17
C SER A 106 -10.98 14.95 10.54
N LYS A 107 -11.49 13.96 9.79
CA LYS A 107 -11.20 12.54 9.99
C LYS A 107 -9.81 12.20 9.47
N ALA A 108 -9.44 12.72 8.30
CA ALA A 108 -8.08 12.61 7.77
C ALA A 108 -7.02 13.18 8.74
N GLN A 109 -7.32 14.33 9.37
CA GLN A 109 -6.45 14.92 10.40
C GLN A 109 -6.36 14.06 11.66
N SER A 110 -7.48 13.46 12.10
CA SER A 110 -7.49 12.58 13.28
C SER A 110 -6.62 11.34 13.05
N ILE A 111 -6.72 10.72 11.87
CA ILE A 111 -5.87 9.59 11.46
C ILE A 111 -4.40 10.02 11.42
N HIS A 112 -4.11 11.21 10.86
CA HIS A 112 -2.74 11.73 10.82
C HIS A 112 -2.14 11.91 12.21
N VAL A 113 -2.92 12.45 13.16
CA VAL A 113 -2.48 12.64 14.54
C VAL A 113 -2.19 11.29 15.19
N ASP A 114 -3.06 10.29 15.01
CA ASP A 114 -2.84 8.94 15.54
C ASP A 114 -1.52 8.36 15.03
N LEU A 115 -1.28 8.40 13.71
CA LEU A 115 -0.02 8.00 13.08
C LEU A 115 1.20 8.75 13.63
N MET A 116 1.05 10.05 13.87
CA MET A 116 2.09 10.89 14.42
C MET A 116 2.34 10.61 15.90
N THR A 117 1.43 9.95 16.62
CA THR A 117 1.66 9.52 18.02
C THR A 117 2.27 8.13 18.11
N THR A 118 1.93 7.23 17.19
CA THR A 118 2.41 5.84 17.21
C THR A 118 3.78 5.68 16.56
N GLU A 119 4.00 6.29 15.39
CA GLU A 119 5.14 6.01 14.51
C GLU A 119 6.06 7.22 14.27
N PHE A 120 6.03 8.22 15.16
CA PHE A 120 6.80 9.46 14.99
C PHE A 120 8.30 9.25 14.82
N ASP A 121 8.87 8.34 15.61
CA ASP A 121 10.33 8.14 15.68
C ASP A 121 10.89 7.59 14.37
N SER A 122 10.16 6.66 13.75
CA SER A 122 10.54 5.96 12.52
C SER A 122 10.06 6.67 11.25
N GLU A 123 8.85 7.23 11.27
CA GLU A 123 8.12 7.69 10.08
C GLU A 123 7.84 9.21 10.08
N GLY A 124 8.21 9.91 11.15
CA GLY A 124 7.89 11.33 11.36
C GLY A 124 8.34 12.28 10.24
N LYS A 125 9.43 11.94 9.53
CA LYS A 125 9.99 12.80 8.47
C LYS A 125 9.01 13.05 7.32
N TRP A 126 8.33 12.01 6.85
CA TRP A 126 7.33 12.13 5.78
C TRP A 126 5.93 12.39 6.32
N LEU A 127 5.61 11.96 7.54
CA LEU A 127 4.33 12.29 8.19
C LEU A 127 4.11 13.81 8.30
N VAL A 128 5.15 14.58 8.63
CA VAL A 128 5.06 16.05 8.66
C VAL A 128 4.81 16.63 7.26
N GLY A 129 5.42 16.03 6.22
CA GLY A 129 5.15 16.39 4.83
C GLY A 129 3.71 16.10 4.43
N LEU A 130 3.19 14.93 4.81
CA LEU A 130 1.82 14.52 4.53
C LEU A 130 0.79 15.47 5.18
N LYS A 131 0.99 15.87 6.45
CA LYS A 131 0.15 16.88 7.11
C LYS A 131 0.09 18.17 6.32
N ARG A 132 1.25 18.65 5.89
CA ARG A 132 1.34 19.90 5.14
C ARG A 132 0.67 19.79 3.79
N LEU A 133 0.80 18.65 3.09
CA LEU A 133 0.07 18.39 1.86
C LEU A 133 -1.44 18.42 2.10
N LEU A 134 -1.92 17.79 3.18
CA LEU A 134 -3.34 17.79 3.56
C LEU A 134 -3.88 19.20 3.81
N ASP A 135 -3.19 19.99 4.63
CA ASP A 135 -3.58 21.36 4.96
C ASP A 135 -3.60 22.26 3.70
N LEU A 136 -2.64 22.06 2.79
CA LEU A 136 -2.60 22.75 1.49
C LEU A 136 -3.73 22.31 0.56
N TYR A 137 -4.00 21.02 0.48
CA TYR A 137 -5.03 20.47 -0.38
C TYR A 137 -6.40 20.96 0.07
N GLN A 138 -6.70 20.89 1.37
CA GLN A 138 -7.93 21.43 1.96
C GLN A 138 -8.10 22.92 1.64
N LYS A 139 -7.05 23.72 1.85
CA LYS A 139 -7.10 25.16 1.55
C LYS A 139 -7.32 25.44 0.07
N THR A 140 -6.69 24.66 -0.80
CA THR A 140 -6.81 24.80 -2.24
C THR A 140 -8.21 24.44 -2.71
N LYS A 141 -8.80 23.35 -2.18
CA LYS A 141 -10.16 22.92 -2.48
C LYS A 141 -11.19 23.96 -2.03
N ALA A 142 -11.07 24.48 -0.81
CA ALA A 142 -11.94 25.53 -0.29
C ALA A 142 -11.85 26.86 -1.06
N THR A 143 -10.77 27.10 -1.82
CA THR A 143 -10.63 28.31 -2.66
C THR A 143 -11.25 28.12 -4.05
N SER A 144 -11.53 26.87 -4.45
CA SER A 144 -12.12 26.54 -5.76
C SER A 144 -13.64 26.40 -5.77
N GLU A 145 -14.29 26.48 -4.60
CA GLU A 145 -15.75 26.62 -4.44
C GLU A 145 -16.15 28.09 -4.29
#